data_AF-A0A2X4Z8K8-F1
#
_entry.id   AF-A0A2X4Z8K8-F1
#
_cell.length_a   1.000
_cell.length_b   1.000
_cell.length_c   1.000
_cell.angle_alpha   90.00
_cell.angle_beta   90.00
_cell.angle_gamma   90.00
#
_symmetry.space_group_name_H-M   'P 1'
#
loop_
_entity.id
_entity.type
_entity.pdbx_description
1 polymer ?
#
loop_
_entity_poly.entity_id
_entity_poly.type
_entity_poly.pdbx_seq_one_letter_code
_entity_poly.pdbx_strand_id
1 'polypeptide(L)'
;MSNALHIQKNDHYVTIYNEDFIEKANHLKPELYTTIVKPISIVKVRKNSEVIHGWEVETEAPISALNERKYRKDESFILDFGDHYVGYISMNIRPVGSPPDAPLRLKLTIGEMPVEMAEPFEEYDGWLSSSWLQEETIYVDVLPGKIDLPRRYCFRYIKFEILDTSPKYQVIFENVECKAVTSANIAGVKPLQHTDEMLKRIDKVSIKTLADCMQDVFEDGPKRDRRLWLGDLRLQALADYETFKTKDLVKRCLYLFAGVPDDRGQVTANVFTAPSLIADDTVLYDYSLFFAATLHDYYFATKDITTLKELWPTAYRQIELALARLDNRCIVKDSSDWWSFIDWKDGLNKQTPSQAILIYTMKQAIRLAEVLARPEKDWLEIQLTNTIEGAIKYLWDEQQKFFISGDNRQVSWASQIWMVLADILPFEENKELMNRLLEDKPECGLATPYMYHHLVEALILVDEKEKAISMMKLYWGGMIEDGADTFWELYDPGNKNFSPYGSDLINSYCHAWSCTPTYLIRKYKL
;
A
#
# COMPACT_ATOMS: atom_id res chain seq x y z
N MET A 1 20.27 -12.07 13.74
CA MET A 1 20.52 -13.00 12.63
C MET A 1 19.50 -12.63 11.57
N SER A 2 19.95 -12.16 10.41
CA SER A 2 19.08 -11.71 9.33
C SER A 2 18.13 -12.84 8.95
N ASN A 3 16.82 -12.61 9.04
CA ASN A 3 15.87 -13.43 8.30
C ASN A 3 16.28 -13.34 6.83
N ALA A 4 16.85 -14.41 6.31
CA ALA A 4 16.96 -14.60 4.88
C ALA A 4 15.53 -14.66 4.38
N LEU A 5 14.99 -13.52 3.96
CA LEU A 5 13.77 -13.46 3.15
C LEU A 5 14.02 -14.40 1.98
N HIS A 6 13.29 -15.51 1.95
CA HIS A 6 13.26 -16.40 0.80
C HIS A 6 12.70 -15.59 -0.37
N ILE A 7 13.58 -14.96 -1.14
CA ILE A 7 13.23 -14.45 -2.46
C ILE A 7 12.70 -15.66 -3.22
N GLN A 8 11.38 -15.73 -3.39
CA GLN A 8 10.78 -16.78 -4.18
C GLN A 8 11.32 -16.61 -5.58
N LYS A 9 12.02 -17.64 -6.05
CA LYS A 9 12.37 -17.79 -7.44
C LYS A 9 11.83 -19.14 -7.85
N ASN A 10 10.76 -19.13 -8.62
CA ASN A 10 10.11 -20.35 -9.04
C ASN A 10 10.56 -20.68 -10.47
N ASP A 11 11.67 -21.41 -10.58
CA ASP A 11 12.29 -21.79 -11.85
C ASP A 11 11.36 -22.66 -12.76
N HIS A 12 10.19 -23.07 -12.26
CA HIS A 12 9.18 -23.84 -12.99
C HIS A 12 7.80 -23.15 -13.03
N TYR A 13 7.70 -21.85 -12.73
CA TYR A 13 6.45 -21.11 -12.84
C TYR A 13 6.02 -20.97 -14.30
N VAL A 14 4.84 -21.50 -14.64
CA VAL A 14 4.27 -21.42 -15.99
C VAL A 14 3.01 -20.58 -15.94
N THR A 15 3.05 -19.43 -16.62
CA THR A 15 1.89 -18.53 -16.77
C THR A 15 1.01 -18.95 -17.94
N ILE A 16 -0.29 -19.06 -17.73
CA ILE A 16 -1.30 -19.26 -18.75
C ILE A 16 -1.96 -17.92 -19.08
N TYR A 17 -1.86 -17.50 -20.35
CA TYR A 17 -2.41 -16.24 -20.81
C TYR A 17 -3.86 -16.40 -21.28
N ASN A 18 -4.77 -15.64 -20.69
CA ASN A 18 -6.15 -15.52 -21.16
C ASN A 18 -6.32 -14.20 -21.91
N GLU A 19 -6.08 -14.24 -23.22
CA GLU A 19 -6.08 -13.05 -24.10
C GLU A 19 -7.37 -12.25 -24.04
N ASP A 20 -8.54 -12.91 -23.92
CA ASP A 20 -9.84 -12.23 -23.81
C ASP A 20 -9.91 -11.36 -22.54
N PHE A 21 -9.37 -11.85 -21.42
CA PHE A 21 -9.35 -11.11 -20.16
C PHE A 21 -8.33 -9.97 -20.21
N ILE A 22 -7.18 -10.20 -20.84
CA ILE A 22 -6.14 -9.17 -21.04
C ILE A 22 -6.67 -8.04 -21.92
N GLU A 23 -7.37 -8.36 -23.01
CA GLU A 23 -8.00 -7.37 -23.90
C GLU A 23 -9.07 -6.54 -23.15
N LYS A 24 -9.93 -7.20 -22.37
CA LYS A 24 -10.91 -6.51 -21.52
C LYS A 24 -10.25 -5.58 -20.51
N ALA A 25 -9.17 -6.02 -19.86
CA ALA A 25 -8.41 -5.17 -18.97
C ALA A 25 -7.86 -3.94 -19.73
N ASN A 26 -7.28 -4.14 -20.91
CA ASN A 26 -6.71 -3.07 -21.74
C ASN A 26 -7.75 -2.02 -22.16
N HIS A 27 -8.97 -2.43 -22.50
CA HIS A 27 -10.07 -1.51 -22.81
C HIS A 27 -10.54 -0.67 -21.62
N LEU A 28 -10.27 -1.13 -20.39
CA LEU A 28 -10.62 -0.43 -19.15
C LEU A 28 -9.48 0.44 -18.62
N LYS A 29 -8.38 0.62 -19.38
CA LYS A 29 -7.27 1.48 -18.95
C LYS A 29 -7.77 2.92 -18.77
N PRO A 30 -7.57 3.55 -17.60
CA PRO A 30 -8.07 4.90 -17.36
C PRO A 30 -7.25 5.95 -18.10
N GLU A 31 -7.87 7.10 -18.36
CA GLU A 31 -7.12 8.33 -18.64
C GLU A 31 -6.69 8.99 -17.33
N LEU A 32 -5.48 9.53 -17.29
CA LEU A 32 -4.97 10.21 -16.10
C LEU A 32 -5.32 11.70 -16.14
N TYR A 33 -5.90 12.20 -15.04
CA TYR A 33 -6.01 13.63 -14.77
C TYR A 33 -4.62 14.21 -14.56
N THR A 34 -4.43 15.46 -15.00
CA THR A 34 -3.14 16.15 -14.87
C THR A 34 -3.33 17.54 -14.25
N THR A 35 -2.51 17.87 -13.25
CA THR A 35 -2.51 19.20 -12.61
C THR A 35 -1.09 19.73 -12.53
N ILE A 36 -0.89 21.01 -12.86
CA ILE A 36 0.40 21.68 -12.66
C ILE A 36 0.48 22.19 -11.23
N VAL A 37 1.49 21.74 -10.50
CA VAL A 37 1.76 22.13 -9.12
C VAL A 37 3.15 22.77 -9.01
N LYS A 38 3.30 23.73 -8.09
CA LYS A 38 4.52 24.52 -7.93
C LYS A 38 4.97 24.51 -6.47
N PRO A 39 6.28 24.62 -6.22
CA PRO A 39 6.82 24.74 -4.86
C PRO A 39 6.27 25.98 -4.15
N ILE A 40 6.12 25.89 -2.83
CA ILE A 40 5.58 26.98 -1.99
C ILE A 40 6.66 27.73 -1.22
N SER A 41 7.81 27.09 -0.96
CA SER A 41 8.91 27.68 -0.21
C SER A 41 10.26 27.04 -0.53
N ILE A 42 11.32 27.76 -0.16
CA ILE A 42 12.67 27.20 -0.03
C ILE A 42 12.86 26.85 1.45
N VAL A 43 13.36 25.65 1.72
CA VAL A 43 13.48 25.10 3.08
C VAL A 43 14.89 24.61 3.38
N LYS A 44 15.18 24.40 4.66
CA LYS A 44 16.33 23.65 5.16
C LYS A 44 15.85 22.47 5.98
N VAL A 45 16.62 21.39 5.96
CA VAL A 45 16.42 20.25 6.84
C VAL A 45 17.47 20.28 7.94
N ARG A 46 17.05 20.09 9.20
CA ARG A 46 17.92 20.09 10.38
C ARG A 46 17.65 18.89 11.26
N LYS A 47 18.69 18.45 11.96
CA LYS A 47 18.59 17.34 12.89
C LYS A 47 17.75 17.73 14.11
N ASN A 48 16.71 16.96 14.40
CA ASN A 48 15.87 17.07 15.59
C ASN A 48 15.41 15.65 15.99
N SER A 49 15.94 15.10 17.08
CA SER A 49 15.65 13.72 17.50
C SER A 49 14.23 13.48 18.02
N GLU A 50 13.40 14.52 18.16
CA GLU A 50 12.03 14.41 18.66
C GLU A 50 10.99 14.14 17.56
N VAL A 51 11.36 14.39 16.30
CA VAL A 51 10.47 14.19 15.13
C VAL A 51 10.75 12.87 14.41
N ILE A 52 9.82 12.47 13.53
CA ILE A 52 9.98 11.27 12.69
C ILE A 52 11.30 11.32 11.91
N HIS A 53 12.04 10.20 11.91
CA HIS A 53 13.37 10.05 11.29
C HIS A 53 14.46 11.01 11.79
N GLY A 54 14.19 11.85 12.79
CA GLY A 54 15.20 12.74 13.36
C GLY A 54 15.48 14.01 12.54
N TRP A 55 14.62 14.37 11.57
CA TRP A 55 14.85 15.47 10.63
C TRP A 55 13.64 16.40 10.51
N GLU A 56 13.82 17.67 10.87
CA GLU A 56 12.80 18.71 10.85
C GLU A 56 13.03 19.69 9.69
N VAL A 57 11.94 20.20 9.12
CA VAL A 57 11.95 21.19 8.04
C VAL A 57 11.73 22.59 8.60
N GLU A 58 12.64 23.51 8.27
CA GLU A 58 12.49 24.93 8.56
C GLU A 58 12.34 25.73 7.25
N THR A 59 11.39 26.67 7.21
CA THR A 59 11.26 27.59 6.08
C THR A 59 12.45 28.56 6.05
N GLU A 60 13.20 28.55 4.95
CA GLU A 60 14.35 29.43 4.75
C GLU A 60 13.96 30.73 4.04
N ALA A 61 13.14 30.63 3.00
CA ALA A 61 12.72 31.77 2.20
C ALA A 61 11.40 31.49 1.46
N PRO A 62 10.63 32.54 1.12
CA PRO A 62 9.48 32.40 0.23
C PRO A 62 9.93 31.95 -1.17
N ILE A 63 9.06 31.24 -1.90
CA ILE A 63 9.41 30.73 -3.23
C ILE A 63 9.78 31.83 -4.23
N SER A 64 9.29 33.06 -4.04
CA SER A 64 9.65 34.21 -4.88
C SER A 64 11.16 34.48 -4.92
N ALA A 65 11.90 34.08 -3.88
CA ALA A 65 13.36 34.23 -3.83
C ALA A 65 14.10 33.30 -4.82
N LEU A 66 13.46 32.23 -5.30
CA LEU A 66 14.10 31.26 -6.19
C LEU A 66 14.63 31.91 -7.48
N ASN A 67 13.84 32.81 -8.07
CA ASN A 67 14.17 33.50 -9.32
C ASN A 67 15.24 34.60 -9.16
N GLU A 68 15.67 34.88 -7.93
CA GLU A 68 16.66 35.90 -7.60
C GLU A 68 17.99 35.30 -7.13
N ARG A 69 17.95 34.11 -6.50
CA ARG A 69 19.12 33.42 -5.98
C ARG A 69 20.00 32.88 -7.10
N LYS A 70 21.27 33.26 -7.08
CA LYS A 70 22.30 32.81 -8.02
C LYS A 70 23.10 31.69 -7.38
N TYR A 71 23.12 30.55 -8.04
CA TYR A 71 23.83 29.36 -7.56
C TYR A 71 25.09 29.09 -8.36
N ARG A 72 26.16 28.69 -7.68
CA ARG A 72 27.43 28.24 -8.26
C ARG A 72 27.77 26.83 -7.76
N LYS A 73 28.86 26.26 -8.25
CA LYS A 73 29.48 25.04 -7.72
C LYS A 73 29.43 24.95 -6.19
N ASP A 74 29.07 23.76 -5.69
CA ASP A 74 28.99 23.35 -4.29
C ASP A 74 27.87 24.05 -3.47
N GLU A 75 27.02 24.85 -4.11
CA GLU A 75 25.81 25.40 -3.47
C GLU A 75 24.60 24.47 -3.70
N SER A 76 23.67 24.48 -2.75
CA SER A 76 22.45 23.66 -2.79
C SER A 76 21.25 24.39 -2.18
N PHE A 77 20.04 23.95 -2.54
CA PHE A 77 18.80 24.40 -1.91
C PHE A 77 17.74 23.30 -1.97
N ILE A 78 16.73 23.39 -1.10
CA ILE A 78 15.60 22.43 -1.06
C ILE A 78 14.31 23.20 -1.30
N LEU A 79 13.45 22.66 -2.16
CA LEU A 79 12.10 23.16 -2.40
C LEU A 79 11.08 22.27 -1.68
N ASP A 80 10.14 22.89 -0.96
CA ASP A 80 8.95 22.23 -0.42
C ASP A 80 7.75 22.53 -1.32
N PHE A 81 7.09 21.48 -1.81
CA PHE A 81 5.86 21.58 -2.60
C PHE A 81 4.59 21.71 -1.76
N GLY A 82 4.71 21.60 -0.43
CA GLY A 82 3.67 21.84 0.56
C GLY A 82 2.66 20.70 0.74
N ASP A 83 2.75 19.67 -0.11
CA ASP A 83 1.94 18.46 -0.07
C ASP A 83 2.70 17.36 -0.84
N HIS A 84 2.19 16.13 -0.81
CA HIS A 84 2.70 14.99 -1.55
C HIS A 84 2.21 14.97 -2.99
N TYR A 85 3.06 14.62 -3.96
CA TYR A 85 2.72 14.60 -5.39
C TYR A 85 3.37 13.44 -6.14
N VAL A 86 2.65 12.93 -7.14
CA VAL A 86 3.12 11.91 -8.08
C VAL A 86 3.07 12.48 -9.49
N GLY A 87 4.21 12.59 -10.20
CA GLY A 87 4.22 13.25 -11.50
C GLY A 87 5.58 13.45 -12.14
N TYR A 88 5.61 14.35 -13.13
CA TYR A 88 6.79 14.66 -13.94
C TYR A 88 7.27 16.08 -13.65
N ILE A 89 8.56 16.23 -13.34
CA ILE A 89 9.15 17.51 -12.95
C ILE A 89 9.71 18.22 -14.20
N SER A 90 9.48 19.52 -14.27
CA SER A 90 10.14 20.40 -15.25
C SER A 90 10.63 21.69 -14.61
N MET A 91 11.64 22.31 -15.24
CA MET A 91 12.27 23.53 -14.74
C MET A 91 12.92 24.32 -15.87
N ASN A 92 13.00 25.64 -15.71
CA ASN A 92 13.82 26.52 -16.53
C ASN A 92 15.10 26.88 -15.78
N ILE A 93 16.22 26.93 -16.49
CA ILE A 93 17.52 27.30 -15.94
C ILE A 93 18.12 28.39 -16.83
N ARG A 94 18.50 29.52 -16.24
CA ARG A 94 19.18 30.60 -16.96
C ARG A 94 20.55 30.94 -16.35
N PRO A 95 21.54 31.27 -17.18
CA PRO A 95 22.85 31.66 -16.70
C PRO A 95 22.86 33.14 -16.27
N VAL A 96 23.77 33.47 -15.35
CA VAL A 96 24.07 34.84 -14.93
C VAL A 96 25.57 35.01 -14.81
N GLY A 97 26.09 36.17 -15.21
CA GLY A 97 27.53 36.45 -15.24
C GLY A 97 28.07 36.43 -16.66
N SER A 98 29.23 35.82 -16.87
CA SER A 98 29.80 35.66 -18.22
C SER A 98 28.97 34.67 -19.06
N PRO A 99 29.13 34.66 -20.39
CA PRO A 99 28.65 33.56 -21.21
C PRO A 99 29.14 32.20 -20.67
N PRO A 100 28.25 31.21 -20.47
CA PRO A 100 28.62 29.88 -20.00
C PRO A 100 29.66 29.25 -20.91
N ASP A 101 30.78 28.83 -20.33
CA ASP A 101 31.91 28.22 -21.02
C ASP A 101 32.15 26.76 -20.62
N ALA A 102 31.26 26.20 -19.82
CA ALA A 102 31.19 24.78 -19.46
C ALA A 102 29.73 24.38 -19.19
N PRO A 103 29.39 23.08 -19.24
CA PRO A 103 28.08 22.58 -18.84
C PRO A 103 27.80 22.81 -17.35
N LEU A 104 26.54 23.01 -16.98
CA LEU A 104 26.08 22.86 -15.59
C LEU A 104 25.96 21.37 -15.27
N ARG A 105 26.62 20.92 -14.20
CA ARG A 105 26.39 19.59 -13.61
C ARG A 105 25.49 19.74 -12.39
N LEU A 106 24.30 19.16 -12.46
CA LEU A 106 23.24 19.26 -11.44
C LEU A 106 22.88 17.88 -10.91
N LYS A 107 22.86 17.71 -9.58
CA LYS A 107 22.23 16.56 -8.93
C LYS A 107 20.88 16.98 -8.36
N LEU A 108 19.87 16.14 -8.55
CA LEU A 108 18.56 16.27 -7.93
C LEU A 108 18.33 15.08 -7.01
N THR A 109 17.88 15.34 -5.78
CA THR A 109 17.37 14.32 -4.86
C THR A 109 15.90 14.61 -4.61
N ILE A 110 15.02 13.63 -4.82
CA ILE A 110 13.57 13.80 -4.86
C ILE A 110 12.94 12.84 -3.85
N GLY A 111 12.31 13.38 -2.80
CA GLY A 111 11.89 12.57 -1.64
C GLY A 111 10.53 12.94 -1.09
N GLU A 112 9.89 11.97 -0.45
CA GLU A 112 8.61 12.12 0.24
C GLU A 112 8.81 12.78 1.61
N MET A 113 9.91 12.45 2.30
CA MET A 113 10.19 12.88 3.68
C MET A 113 11.48 13.71 3.82
N PRO A 114 11.63 14.50 4.90
CA PRO A 114 12.82 15.32 5.12
C PRO A 114 14.14 14.52 5.22
N VAL A 115 14.08 13.31 5.78
CA VAL A 115 15.24 12.40 5.91
C VAL A 115 15.91 12.11 4.57
N GLU A 116 15.12 11.96 3.49
CA GLU A 116 15.62 11.70 2.14
C GLU A 116 16.39 12.89 1.56
N MET A 117 16.22 14.11 2.10
CA MET A 117 16.99 15.29 1.71
C MET A 117 18.27 15.48 2.54
N ALA A 118 18.34 14.82 3.69
CA ALA A 118 19.39 15.00 4.68
C ALA A 118 20.45 13.90 4.62
N GLU A 119 20.01 12.66 4.39
CA GLU A 119 20.90 11.49 4.37
C GLU A 119 21.33 11.15 2.94
N PRO A 120 22.62 10.85 2.73
CA PRO A 120 23.12 10.48 1.42
C PRO A 120 22.63 9.09 1.02
N PHE A 121 22.04 8.97 -0.17
CA PHE A 121 21.57 7.69 -0.70
C PHE A 121 22.70 6.67 -0.91
N GLU A 122 23.95 7.11 -1.03
CA GLU A 122 25.11 6.22 -1.12
C GLU A 122 25.35 5.41 0.18
N GLU A 123 24.78 5.83 1.31
CA GLU A 123 24.88 5.13 2.60
C GLU A 123 23.75 4.09 2.82
N TYR A 124 22.82 3.96 1.88
CA TYR A 124 21.73 2.97 1.97
C TYR A 124 22.28 1.54 2.04
N ASP A 125 21.93 0.82 3.11
CA ASP A 125 22.18 -0.61 3.28
C ASP A 125 20.85 -1.32 3.57
N GLY A 126 20.37 -2.06 2.57
CA GLY A 126 19.11 -2.78 2.64
C GLY A 126 19.00 -3.80 1.51
N TRP A 127 18.01 -4.68 1.61
CA TRP A 127 17.88 -5.81 0.67
C TRP A 127 17.08 -5.47 -0.59
N LEU A 128 16.33 -4.36 -0.57
CA LEU A 128 15.68 -3.83 -1.77
C LEU A 128 16.69 -3.09 -2.64
N SER A 129 16.42 -2.99 -3.94
CA SER A 129 17.31 -2.27 -4.85
C SER A 129 17.34 -0.78 -4.53
N SER A 130 18.54 -0.22 -4.33
CA SER A 130 18.75 1.22 -4.13
C SER A 130 18.28 2.06 -5.33
N SER A 131 18.04 1.46 -6.50
CA SER A 131 17.48 2.13 -7.67
C SER A 131 16.07 2.70 -7.47
N TRP A 132 15.38 2.35 -6.38
CA TRP A 132 14.12 2.97 -5.98
C TRP A 132 14.30 4.35 -5.35
N LEU A 133 15.48 4.64 -4.79
CA LEU A 133 15.83 5.98 -4.31
C LEU A 133 15.90 6.94 -5.51
N GLN A 134 15.20 8.07 -5.42
CA GLN A 134 14.96 8.92 -6.59
C GLN A 134 16.00 10.04 -6.66
N GLU A 135 17.06 9.78 -7.43
CA GLU A 135 18.06 10.79 -7.77
C GLU A 135 18.29 10.89 -9.28
N GLU A 136 18.74 12.07 -9.71
CA GLU A 136 19.15 12.35 -11.09
C GLU A 136 20.46 13.12 -11.10
N THR A 137 21.34 12.80 -12.06
CA THR A 137 22.51 13.64 -12.38
C THR A 137 22.40 14.10 -13.83
N ILE A 138 22.28 15.42 -14.02
CA ILE A 138 21.98 16.05 -15.30
C ILE A 138 23.15 16.94 -15.70
N TYR A 139 23.52 16.87 -16.98
CA TYR A 139 24.48 17.77 -17.62
C TYR A 139 23.74 18.67 -18.59
N VAL A 140 23.76 19.98 -18.34
CA VAL A 140 23.07 20.98 -19.18
C VAL A 140 24.12 21.72 -20.00
N ASP A 141 24.29 21.29 -21.24
CA ASP A 141 25.31 21.82 -22.17
C ASP A 141 24.96 23.22 -22.70
N VAL A 142 23.66 23.52 -22.84
CA VAL A 142 23.19 24.78 -23.43
C VAL A 142 22.27 25.51 -22.46
N LEU A 143 22.61 26.77 -22.17
CA LEU A 143 21.89 27.66 -21.28
C LEU A 143 21.57 29.01 -21.97
N PRO A 144 20.40 29.62 -21.75
CA PRO A 144 19.28 29.12 -20.93
C PRO A 144 18.62 27.88 -21.55
N GLY A 145 18.03 27.02 -20.71
CA GLY A 145 17.41 25.77 -21.13
C GLY A 145 16.19 25.41 -20.28
N LYS A 146 15.24 24.68 -20.88
CA LYS A 146 14.15 24.00 -20.19
C LYS A 146 14.50 22.53 -20.06
N ILE A 147 14.37 21.99 -18.86
CA ILE A 147 14.58 20.58 -18.56
C ILE A 147 13.23 19.97 -18.23
N ASP A 148 12.87 18.90 -18.94
CA ASP A 148 11.72 18.05 -18.67
C ASP A 148 12.24 16.66 -18.29
N LEU A 149 12.02 16.23 -17.05
CA LEU A 149 12.48 14.91 -16.60
C LEU A 149 11.54 13.81 -17.10
N PRO A 150 12.05 12.74 -17.72
CA PRO A 150 11.20 11.73 -18.36
C PRO A 150 10.60 10.72 -17.37
N ARG A 151 11.21 10.52 -16.20
CA ARG A 151 10.71 9.60 -15.17
C ARG A 151 9.56 10.24 -14.40
N ARG A 152 8.60 9.41 -13.97
CA ARG A 152 7.61 9.77 -12.95
C ARG A 152 8.25 9.67 -11.56
N TYR A 153 8.05 10.67 -10.73
CA TYR A 153 8.53 10.73 -9.34
C TYR A 153 7.37 10.81 -8.35
N CYS A 154 7.66 10.47 -7.10
CA CYS A 154 6.75 10.52 -5.95
C CYS A 154 7.44 11.29 -4.82
N PHE A 155 6.93 12.46 -4.43
CA PHE A 155 7.69 13.37 -3.57
C PHE A 155 6.86 14.48 -2.94
N ARG A 156 7.46 15.13 -1.94
CA ARG A 156 7.11 16.48 -1.47
C ARG A 156 8.29 17.45 -1.61
N TYR A 157 9.50 16.95 -1.40
CA TYR A 157 10.73 17.73 -1.39
C TYR A 157 11.60 17.45 -2.60
N ILE A 158 12.28 18.49 -3.10
CA ILE A 158 13.34 18.35 -4.11
C ILE A 158 14.56 19.13 -3.65
N LYS A 159 15.69 18.44 -3.49
CA LYS A 159 17.00 19.04 -3.25
C LYS A 159 17.72 19.22 -4.58
N PHE A 160 18.25 20.42 -4.80
CA PHE A 160 19.07 20.79 -5.92
C PHE A 160 20.51 20.97 -5.45
N GLU A 161 21.45 20.25 -6.05
CA GLU A 161 22.88 20.33 -5.75
C GLU A 161 23.64 20.70 -7.01
N ILE A 162 24.24 21.90 -7.03
CA ILE A 162 25.03 22.37 -8.16
C ILE A 162 26.42 21.77 -8.02
N LEU A 163 26.61 20.57 -8.59
CA LEU A 163 27.87 19.84 -8.52
C LEU A 163 29.00 20.55 -9.26
N ASP A 164 28.70 21.23 -10.37
CA ASP A 164 29.69 22.04 -11.07
C ASP A 164 29.11 23.15 -11.93
N THR A 165 29.79 24.29 -11.90
CA THR A 165 29.75 25.39 -12.87
C THR A 165 31.17 25.93 -12.99
N SER A 166 31.55 26.52 -14.13
CA SER A 166 32.81 27.26 -14.17
C SER A 166 32.75 28.49 -13.24
N PRO A 167 33.90 29.03 -12.78
CA PRO A 167 33.91 30.27 -12.00
C PRO A 167 33.37 31.51 -12.73
N LYS A 168 33.13 31.44 -14.04
CA LYS A 168 32.74 32.60 -14.85
C LYS A 168 31.24 32.90 -14.85
N TYR A 169 30.41 31.92 -14.50
CA TYR A 169 28.96 32.06 -14.50
C TYR A 169 28.31 31.36 -13.29
N GLN A 170 27.08 31.75 -13.03
CA GLN A 170 26.16 31.17 -12.03
C GLN A 170 24.84 30.83 -12.74
N VAL A 171 23.95 30.11 -12.06
CA VAL A 171 22.64 29.75 -12.58
C VAL A 171 21.51 30.21 -11.68
N ILE A 172 20.36 30.49 -12.29
CA ILE A 172 19.10 30.77 -11.61
C ILE A 172 18.06 29.76 -12.13
N PHE A 173 17.29 29.21 -11.20
CA PHE A 173 16.19 28.31 -11.49
C PHE A 173 14.88 29.09 -11.51
N GLU A 174 14.03 28.80 -12.49
CA GLU A 174 12.74 29.46 -12.69
C GLU A 174 11.70 28.42 -13.10
N ASN A 175 10.42 28.68 -12.83
CA ASN A 175 9.31 27.81 -13.24
C ASN A 175 9.53 26.33 -12.92
N VAL A 176 10.07 26.03 -11.73
CA VAL A 176 10.10 24.66 -11.23
C VAL A 176 8.66 24.24 -10.96
N GLU A 177 8.21 23.18 -11.63
CA GLU A 177 6.84 22.69 -11.52
C GLU A 177 6.77 21.18 -11.71
N CYS A 178 5.70 20.58 -11.19
CA CYS A 178 5.37 19.18 -11.41
C CYS A 178 4.03 19.07 -12.12
N LYS A 179 4.01 18.29 -13.20
CA LYS A 179 2.77 17.80 -13.80
C LYS A 179 2.34 16.56 -13.02
N ALA A 180 1.55 16.78 -11.96
CA ALA A 180 1.01 15.73 -11.12
C ALA A 180 -0.06 14.92 -11.88
N VAL A 181 -0.11 13.60 -11.66
CA VAL A 181 -0.97 12.66 -12.39
C VAL A 181 -1.68 11.68 -11.46
N THR A 182 -2.94 11.35 -11.78
CA THR A 182 -3.75 10.35 -11.08
C THR A 182 -4.96 9.95 -11.93
N SER A 183 -5.49 8.73 -11.76
CA SER A 183 -6.80 8.35 -12.31
C SER A 183 -7.98 8.74 -11.40
N ALA A 184 -7.71 9.25 -10.20
CA ALA A 184 -8.71 9.66 -9.23
C ALA A 184 -9.22 11.10 -9.46
N ASN A 185 -10.54 11.28 -9.50
CA ASN A 185 -11.16 12.60 -9.54
C ASN A 185 -11.38 13.15 -8.12
N ILE A 186 -10.34 13.78 -7.55
CA ILE A 186 -10.37 14.36 -6.20
C ILE A 186 -11.51 15.36 -6.00
N ALA A 187 -11.77 16.20 -7.00
CA ALA A 187 -12.84 17.21 -6.92
C ALA A 187 -14.25 16.58 -6.83
N GLY A 188 -14.40 15.30 -7.18
CA GLY A 188 -15.66 14.56 -7.11
C GLY A 188 -16.01 14.04 -5.71
N VAL A 189 -15.06 14.03 -4.76
CA VAL A 189 -15.29 13.45 -3.43
C VAL A 189 -15.79 14.51 -2.46
N LYS A 190 -16.94 14.24 -1.82
CA LYS A 190 -17.47 15.14 -0.79
C LYS A 190 -16.65 15.04 0.50
N PRO A 191 -16.22 16.18 1.09
CA PRO A 191 -15.57 16.19 2.39
C PRO A 191 -16.44 15.54 3.47
N LEU A 192 -15.81 14.76 4.35
CA LEU A 192 -16.48 14.14 5.48
C LEU A 192 -17.12 15.20 6.38
N GLN A 193 -18.42 15.05 6.64
CA GLN A 193 -19.13 15.87 7.63
C GLN A 193 -19.11 15.13 8.96
N HIS A 194 -18.27 15.59 9.88
CA HIS A 194 -18.08 14.97 11.20
C HIS A 194 -17.69 16.02 12.25
N THR A 195 -18.09 15.81 13.51
CA THR A 195 -17.80 16.73 14.63
C THR A 195 -16.37 16.59 15.14
N ASP A 196 -15.81 15.39 15.04
CA ASP A 196 -14.41 15.10 15.37
C ASP A 196 -13.46 15.58 14.26
N GLU A 197 -12.62 16.56 14.58
CA GLU A 197 -11.64 17.13 13.66
C GLU A 197 -10.55 16.14 13.26
N MET A 198 -10.13 15.24 14.16
CA MET A 198 -9.09 14.26 13.86
C MET A 198 -9.61 13.24 12.84
N LEU A 199 -10.85 12.77 12.98
CA LEU A 199 -11.44 11.86 11.99
C LEU A 199 -11.59 12.52 10.60
N LYS A 200 -11.90 13.83 10.54
CA LYS A 200 -11.89 14.56 9.26
C LYS A 200 -10.52 14.64 8.63
N ARG A 201 -9.46 14.84 9.43
CA ARG A 201 -8.08 14.84 8.95
C ARG A 201 -7.67 13.45 8.46
N ILE A 202 -7.95 12.41 9.23
CA ILE A 202 -7.70 11.01 8.86
C ILE A 202 -8.39 10.66 7.54
N ASP A 203 -9.66 11.05 7.36
CA ASP A 203 -10.37 10.84 6.10
C ASP A 203 -9.73 11.59 4.93
N LYS A 204 -9.34 12.85 5.11
CA LYS A 204 -8.70 13.65 4.06
C LYS A 204 -7.36 13.03 3.62
N VAL A 205 -6.51 12.64 4.57
CA VAL A 205 -5.20 12.02 4.30
C VAL A 205 -5.38 10.64 3.66
N SER A 206 -6.40 9.87 4.08
CA SER A 206 -6.78 8.62 3.42
C SER A 206 -7.11 8.82 1.94
N ILE A 207 -8.00 9.78 1.62
CA ILE A 207 -8.40 10.09 0.25
C ILE A 207 -7.20 10.52 -0.60
N LYS A 208 -6.30 11.34 -0.02
CA LYS A 208 -5.08 11.77 -0.69
C LYS A 208 -4.14 10.60 -0.99
N THR A 209 -3.93 9.71 -0.01
CA THR A 209 -3.11 8.50 -0.15
C THR A 209 -3.64 7.61 -1.28
N LEU A 210 -4.96 7.37 -1.30
CA LEU A 210 -5.59 6.56 -2.33
C LEU A 210 -5.45 7.22 -3.72
N ALA A 211 -5.71 8.53 -3.83
CA ALA A 211 -5.62 9.24 -5.10
C ALA A 211 -4.22 9.13 -5.73
N ASP A 212 -3.16 9.29 -4.93
CA ASP A 212 -1.79 9.27 -5.43
C ASP A 212 -1.37 7.86 -5.88
N CYS A 213 -1.94 6.80 -5.27
CA CYS A 213 -1.73 5.41 -5.67
C CYS A 213 -2.63 4.94 -6.83
N MET A 214 -3.71 5.67 -7.13
CA MET A 214 -4.58 5.41 -8.27
C MET A 214 -3.98 5.97 -9.56
N GLN A 215 -3.47 5.06 -10.40
CA GLN A 215 -2.78 5.36 -11.66
C GLN A 215 -3.41 4.53 -12.78
N ASP A 216 -2.61 3.91 -13.65
CA ASP A 216 -3.09 2.93 -14.66
C ASP A 216 -3.69 1.66 -14.02
N VAL A 217 -3.35 1.43 -12.75
CA VAL A 217 -3.82 0.40 -11.83
C VAL A 217 -3.90 1.01 -10.43
N PHE A 218 -4.40 0.26 -9.46
CA PHE A 218 -4.17 0.54 -8.04
C PHE A 218 -2.74 0.13 -7.68
N GLU A 219 -1.81 1.08 -7.69
CA GLU A 219 -0.44 0.83 -7.21
C GLU A 219 -0.45 0.66 -5.69
N ASP A 220 0.46 -0.14 -5.15
CA ASP A 220 0.70 -0.26 -3.71
C ASP A 220 1.23 1.06 -3.12
N GLY A 221 2.31 1.58 -3.73
CA GLY A 221 2.91 2.86 -3.43
C GLY A 221 3.53 3.51 -4.69
N PRO A 222 3.42 4.84 -4.88
CA PRO A 222 3.81 5.49 -6.14
C PRO A 222 5.31 5.76 -6.26
N LYS A 223 6.04 5.80 -5.14
CA LYS A 223 7.52 5.78 -5.13
C LYS A 223 7.99 4.37 -5.47
N ARG A 224 7.48 3.41 -4.71
CA ARG A 224 7.79 1.98 -4.73
C ARG A 224 6.59 1.21 -4.13
N ASP A 225 6.21 0.05 -4.65
CA ASP A 225 6.77 -0.66 -5.80
C ASP A 225 6.21 -0.20 -7.16
N ARG A 226 5.25 0.73 -7.17
CA ARG A 226 4.50 1.17 -8.36
C ARG A 226 3.74 0.02 -9.02
N ARG A 227 3.27 -0.94 -8.22
CA ARG A 227 2.81 -2.23 -8.72
C ARG A 227 1.45 -2.61 -8.15
N LEU A 228 0.70 -3.40 -8.92
CA LEU A 228 -0.58 -3.92 -8.50
C LEU A 228 -0.38 -5.20 -7.69
N TRP A 229 -0.57 -5.09 -6.37
CA TRP A 229 -0.58 -6.20 -5.42
C TRP A 229 -2.00 -6.55 -5.00
N LEU A 230 -2.30 -7.84 -4.85
CA LEU A 230 -3.68 -8.30 -4.67
C LEU A 230 -4.23 -8.02 -3.25
N GLY A 231 -3.39 -8.11 -2.22
CA GLY A 231 -3.74 -7.72 -0.85
C GLY A 231 -4.08 -6.24 -0.75
N ASP A 232 -3.25 -5.39 -1.35
CA ASP A 232 -3.47 -3.95 -1.47
C ASP A 232 -4.73 -3.61 -2.26
N LEU A 233 -4.91 -4.22 -3.44
CA LEU A 233 -6.09 -4.01 -4.29
C LEU A 233 -7.39 -4.19 -3.51
N ARG A 234 -7.49 -5.23 -2.67
CA ARG A 234 -8.68 -5.47 -1.86
C ARG A 234 -9.02 -4.26 -1.00
N LEU A 235 -8.04 -3.74 -0.26
CA LEU A 235 -8.24 -2.61 0.65
C LEU A 235 -8.47 -1.29 -0.09
N GLN A 236 -7.74 -1.08 -1.19
CA GLN A 236 -7.91 0.09 -2.06
C GLN A 236 -9.30 0.14 -2.68
N ALA A 237 -9.82 -1.00 -3.14
CA ALA A 237 -11.17 -1.09 -3.71
C ALA A 237 -12.25 -0.73 -2.67
N LEU A 238 -12.11 -1.18 -1.41
CA LEU A 238 -13.02 -0.81 -0.32
C LEU A 238 -13.04 0.70 -0.08
N ALA A 239 -11.86 1.34 -0.04
CA ALA A 239 -11.74 2.78 0.08
C ALA A 239 -12.29 3.53 -1.14
N ASP A 240 -12.07 3.03 -2.36
CA ASP A 240 -12.59 3.58 -3.61
C ASP A 240 -14.13 3.61 -3.63
N TYR A 241 -14.80 2.53 -3.20
CA TYR A 241 -16.27 2.46 -3.21
C TYR A 241 -16.95 3.55 -2.36
N GLU A 242 -16.27 4.04 -1.32
CA GLU A 242 -16.78 5.10 -0.44
C GLU A 242 -16.27 6.51 -0.84
N THR A 243 -15.39 6.59 -1.84
CA THR A 243 -14.73 7.84 -2.27
C THR A 243 -14.91 8.09 -3.78
N PHE A 244 -13.95 7.68 -4.62
CA PHE A 244 -13.90 8.00 -6.05
C PHE A 244 -14.85 7.14 -6.90
N LYS A 245 -15.20 5.94 -6.43
CA LYS A 245 -16.14 5.01 -7.06
C LYS A 245 -15.73 4.63 -8.49
N THR A 246 -14.44 4.41 -8.69
CA THR A 246 -13.82 4.02 -9.97
C THR A 246 -13.97 2.53 -10.26
N LYS A 247 -15.24 2.11 -10.44
CA LYS A 247 -15.62 0.72 -10.68
C LYS A 247 -14.83 0.05 -11.82
N ASP A 248 -14.56 0.78 -12.89
CA ASP A 248 -13.84 0.26 -14.06
C ASP A 248 -12.37 -0.03 -13.77
N LEU A 249 -11.72 0.73 -12.87
CA LEU A 249 -10.35 0.47 -12.47
C LEU A 249 -10.26 -0.81 -11.62
N VAL A 250 -11.22 -1.03 -10.71
CA VAL A 250 -11.27 -2.29 -9.94
C VAL A 250 -11.50 -3.48 -10.87
N LYS A 251 -12.46 -3.34 -11.81
CA LYS A 251 -12.76 -4.34 -12.84
C LYS A 251 -11.51 -4.66 -13.66
N ARG A 252 -10.78 -3.64 -14.13
CA ARG A 252 -9.51 -3.80 -14.84
C ARG A 252 -8.52 -4.64 -14.04
N CYS A 253 -8.28 -4.29 -12.78
CA CYS A 253 -7.31 -4.98 -11.93
C CYS A 253 -7.69 -6.45 -11.70
N LEU A 254 -8.98 -6.76 -11.50
CA LEU A 254 -9.47 -8.14 -11.42
C LEU A 254 -9.19 -8.94 -12.71
N TYR A 255 -9.43 -8.35 -13.90
CA TYR A 255 -9.08 -9.00 -15.16
C TYR A 255 -7.58 -9.16 -15.37
N LEU A 256 -6.76 -8.21 -14.91
CA LEU A 256 -5.29 -8.35 -15.00
C LEU A 256 -4.81 -9.60 -14.25
N PHE A 257 -5.26 -9.81 -13.01
CA PHE A 257 -4.91 -11.04 -12.26
C PHE A 257 -5.47 -12.31 -12.92
N ALA A 258 -6.73 -12.28 -13.36
CA ALA A 258 -7.35 -13.42 -14.01
C ALA A 258 -6.80 -13.72 -15.41
N GLY A 259 -6.12 -12.75 -16.04
CA GLY A 259 -5.52 -12.85 -17.36
C GLY A 259 -4.22 -13.66 -17.39
N VAL A 260 -3.57 -13.84 -16.24
CA VAL A 260 -2.25 -14.50 -16.13
C VAL A 260 -2.13 -15.44 -14.92
N PRO A 261 -3.06 -16.39 -14.70
CA PRO A 261 -2.88 -17.43 -13.67
C PRO A 261 -1.73 -18.39 -14.01
N ASP A 262 -1.29 -19.18 -13.04
CA ASP A 262 -0.39 -20.32 -13.30
C ASP A 262 -1.11 -21.49 -14.01
N ASP A 263 -0.37 -22.53 -14.37
CA ASP A 263 -0.88 -23.75 -15.02
C ASP A 263 -1.87 -24.56 -14.17
N ARG A 264 -1.94 -24.30 -12.86
CA ARG A 264 -2.94 -24.85 -11.93
C ARG A 264 -4.14 -23.92 -11.76
N GLY A 265 -4.14 -22.75 -12.39
CA GLY A 265 -5.16 -21.72 -12.26
C GLY A 265 -5.00 -20.81 -11.03
N GLN A 266 -3.84 -20.83 -10.37
CA GLN A 266 -3.54 -19.98 -9.21
C GLN A 266 -3.22 -18.55 -9.65
N VAL A 267 -3.84 -17.56 -9.01
CA VAL A 267 -3.48 -16.16 -9.26
C VAL A 267 -2.20 -15.79 -8.50
N THR A 268 -1.32 -15.05 -9.17
CA THR A 268 -0.09 -14.49 -8.60
C THR A 268 -0.38 -13.43 -7.53
N ALA A 269 0.60 -13.14 -6.67
CA ALA A 269 0.51 -12.10 -5.66
C ALA A 269 0.47 -10.68 -6.26
N ASN A 270 1.14 -10.47 -7.38
CA ASN A 270 1.24 -9.18 -8.04
C ASN A 270 1.47 -9.30 -9.55
N VAL A 271 1.18 -8.23 -10.29
CA VAL A 271 1.35 -8.18 -11.74
C VAL A 271 2.07 -6.91 -12.19
N PHE A 272 2.90 -7.05 -13.22
CA PHE A 272 3.52 -5.94 -13.95
C PHE A 272 2.68 -5.62 -15.18
N THR A 273 2.51 -4.35 -15.51
CA THR A 273 1.72 -3.90 -16.67
C THR A 273 2.57 -3.30 -17.80
N ALA A 274 3.89 -3.22 -17.61
CA ALA A 274 4.83 -2.67 -18.57
C ALA A 274 6.07 -3.58 -18.73
N PRO A 275 6.60 -3.76 -19.95
CA PRO A 275 6.08 -3.23 -21.23
C PRO A 275 4.80 -3.93 -21.71
N SER A 276 4.44 -5.06 -21.07
CA SER A 276 3.21 -5.83 -21.26
C SER A 276 2.77 -6.43 -19.93
N LEU A 277 1.59 -7.07 -19.89
CA LEU A 277 1.14 -7.78 -18.71
C LEU A 277 2.03 -9.01 -18.44
N ILE A 278 2.60 -9.08 -17.25
CA ILE A 278 3.44 -10.17 -16.78
C ILE A 278 3.01 -10.50 -15.33
N ALA A 279 2.67 -11.76 -15.06
CA ALA A 279 2.53 -12.24 -13.70
C ALA A 279 3.90 -12.35 -13.03
N ASP A 280 3.98 -11.96 -11.76
CA ASP A 280 5.14 -12.29 -10.95
C ASP A 280 5.16 -13.78 -10.61
N ASP A 281 6.34 -14.35 -10.36
CA ASP A 281 6.49 -15.74 -9.92
C ASP A 281 6.29 -15.92 -8.40
N THR A 282 5.99 -14.83 -7.70
CA THR A 282 5.58 -14.81 -6.29
C THR A 282 4.13 -15.21 -6.11
N VAL A 283 3.90 -16.23 -5.29
CA VAL A 283 2.55 -16.70 -4.96
C VAL A 283 2.34 -16.71 -3.46
N LEU A 284 1.25 -16.06 -3.04
CA LEU A 284 0.87 -15.84 -1.65
C LEU A 284 -0.50 -16.46 -1.38
N TYR A 285 -0.58 -17.36 -0.40
CA TYR A 285 -1.81 -18.11 -0.10
C TYR A 285 -3.03 -17.21 0.16
N ASP A 286 -2.87 -16.24 1.05
CA ASP A 286 -3.89 -15.27 1.42
C ASP A 286 -4.22 -14.31 0.28
N TYR A 287 -3.23 -13.88 -0.50
CA TYR A 287 -3.46 -12.97 -1.62
C TYR A 287 -4.27 -13.67 -2.71
N SER A 288 -3.93 -14.93 -3.06
CA SER A 288 -4.73 -15.71 -4.00
C SER A 288 -6.19 -15.82 -3.53
N LEU A 289 -6.43 -16.12 -2.25
CA LEU A 289 -7.78 -16.15 -1.67
C LEU A 289 -8.48 -14.79 -1.73
N PHE A 290 -7.76 -13.68 -1.56
CA PHE A 290 -8.32 -12.33 -1.67
C PHE A 290 -8.80 -11.96 -3.08
N PHE A 291 -8.49 -12.74 -4.12
CA PHE A 291 -9.19 -12.60 -5.41
C PHE A 291 -10.70 -12.82 -5.25
N ALA A 292 -11.10 -13.87 -4.54
CA ALA A 292 -12.51 -14.18 -4.28
C ALA A 292 -13.18 -13.10 -3.42
N ALA A 293 -12.46 -12.58 -2.42
CA ALA A 293 -12.92 -11.48 -1.58
C ALA A 293 -13.14 -10.18 -2.38
N THR A 294 -12.15 -9.81 -3.18
CA THR A 294 -12.22 -8.60 -4.01
C THR A 294 -13.33 -8.71 -5.06
N LEU A 295 -13.53 -9.87 -5.68
CA LEU A 295 -14.63 -10.12 -6.61
C LEU A 295 -16.00 -10.05 -5.91
N HIS A 296 -16.11 -10.59 -4.69
CA HIS A 296 -17.31 -10.47 -3.86
C HIS A 296 -17.67 -9.00 -3.63
N ASP A 297 -16.73 -8.21 -3.11
CA ASP A 297 -16.99 -6.81 -2.78
C ASP A 297 -17.28 -5.99 -4.04
N TYR A 298 -16.55 -6.25 -5.13
CA TYR A 298 -16.83 -5.66 -6.44
C TYR A 298 -18.25 -5.94 -6.92
N TYR A 299 -18.70 -7.20 -6.90
CA TYR A 299 -20.07 -7.51 -7.31
C TYR A 299 -21.09 -6.81 -6.40
N PHE A 300 -20.88 -6.81 -5.08
CA PHE A 300 -21.85 -6.19 -4.18
C PHE A 300 -21.90 -4.66 -4.30
N ALA A 301 -20.79 -4.00 -4.67
CA ALA A 301 -20.70 -2.57 -4.93
C ALA A 301 -21.25 -2.16 -6.31
N THR A 302 -21.13 -3.02 -7.33
CA THR A 302 -21.42 -2.64 -8.73
C THR A 302 -22.68 -3.31 -9.31
N LYS A 303 -23.03 -4.49 -8.82
CA LYS A 303 -24.01 -5.42 -9.41
C LYS A 303 -23.68 -5.86 -10.84
N ASP A 304 -22.40 -5.79 -11.25
CA ASP A 304 -21.96 -6.29 -12.56
C ASP A 304 -21.94 -7.82 -12.59
N ILE A 305 -23.09 -8.39 -12.96
CA ILE A 305 -23.29 -9.84 -13.06
C ILE A 305 -22.46 -10.47 -14.19
N THR A 306 -22.12 -9.72 -15.24
CA THR A 306 -21.33 -10.23 -16.36
C THR A 306 -19.92 -10.51 -15.90
N THR A 307 -19.28 -9.52 -15.26
CA THR A 307 -17.94 -9.69 -14.69
C THR A 307 -17.90 -10.79 -13.62
N LEU A 308 -18.92 -10.87 -12.76
CA LEU A 308 -19.01 -11.95 -11.77
C LEU A 308 -19.06 -13.33 -12.45
N LYS A 309 -19.86 -13.50 -13.49
CA LYS A 309 -19.96 -14.78 -14.23
C LYS A 309 -18.63 -15.19 -14.87
N GLU A 310 -17.93 -14.22 -15.45
CA GLU A 310 -16.67 -14.46 -16.17
C GLU A 310 -15.51 -14.77 -15.21
N LEU A 311 -15.45 -14.09 -14.06
CA LEU A 311 -14.36 -14.23 -13.09
C LEU A 311 -14.63 -15.26 -11.98
N TRP A 312 -15.87 -15.78 -11.87
CA TRP A 312 -16.22 -16.83 -10.90
C TRP A 312 -15.31 -18.06 -10.97
N PRO A 313 -14.98 -18.64 -12.14
CA PRO A 313 -14.09 -19.79 -12.21
C PRO A 313 -12.72 -19.51 -11.60
N THR A 314 -12.15 -18.32 -11.84
CA THR A 314 -10.88 -17.90 -11.23
C THR A 314 -11.00 -17.81 -9.72
N ALA A 315 -12.06 -17.18 -9.19
CA ALA A 315 -12.27 -17.04 -7.75
C ALA A 315 -12.47 -18.40 -7.05
N TYR A 316 -13.33 -19.26 -7.61
CA TYR A 316 -13.59 -20.58 -7.06
C TYR A 316 -12.31 -21.44 -7.05
N ARG A 317 -11.50 -21.35 -8.11
CA ARG A 317 -10.24 -22.10 -8.21
C ARG A 317 -9.26 -21.80 -7.08
N GLN A 318 -9.20 -20.56 -6.60
CA GLN A 318 -8.30 -20.19 -5.49
C GLN A 318 -8.69 -20.92 -4.21
N ILE A 319 -10.00 -21.12 -3.99
CA ILE A 319 -10.53 -21.83 -2.83
C ILE A 319 -10.27 -23.33 -2.95
N GLU A 320 -10.44 -23.93 -4.14
CA GLU A 320 -10.10 -25.34 -4.36
C GLU A 320 -8.62 -25.62 -4.03
N LEU A 321 -7.72 -24.78 -4.53
CA LEU A 321 -6.28 -24.89 -4.29
C LEU A 321 -5.94 -24.72 -2.81
N ALA A 322 -6.61 -23.80 -2.12
CA ALA A 322 -6.43 -23.57 -0.70
C ALA A 322 -6.94 -24.75 0.15
N LEU A 323 -8.11 -25.30 -0.18
CA LEU A 323 -8.69 -26.47 0.49
C LEU A 323 -7.81 -27.72 0.36
N ALA A 324 -7.12 -27.88 -0.78
CA ALA A 324 -6.15 -28.96 -0.98
C ALA A 324 -4.97 -28.93 0.02
N ARG A 325 -4.76 -27.79 0.69
CA ARG A 325 -3.72 -27.63 1.72
C ARG A 325 -4.16 -28.11 3.11
N LEU A 326 -5.45 -28.33 3.34
CA LEU A 326 -5.93 -28.85 4.62
C LEU A 326 -5.37 -30.26 4.90
N ASP A 327 -5.07 -30.53 6.16
CA ASP A 327 -4.79 -31.89 6.64
C ASP A 327 -6.08 -32.65 6.98
N ASN A 328 -5.94 -33.86 7.50
CA ASN A 328 -7.07 -34.70 7.91
C ASN A 328 -7.88 -34.13 9.10
N ARG A 329 -7.38 -33.09 9.77
CA ARG A 329 -8.08 -32.35 10.83
C ARG A 329 -8.83 -31.14 10.28
N CYS A 330 -8.79 -30.92 8.97
CA CYS A 330 -9.29 -29.72 8.29
C CYS A 330 -8.54 -28.45 8.71
N ILE A 331 -7.24 -28.57 9.06
CA ILE A 331 -6.36 -27.45 9.40
C ILE A 331 -5.36 -27.22 8.27
N VAL A 332 -5.14 -25.96 7.90
CA VAL A 332 -4.10 -25.58 6.94
C VAL A 332 -2.75 -26.11 7.43
N LYS A 333 -2.06 -26.88 6.59
CA LYS A 333 -0.70 -27.37 6.92
C LYS A 333 0.25 -26.18 7.02
N ASP A 334 1.01 -26.12 8.11
CA ASP A 334 2.13 -25.19 8.27
C ASP A 334 3.39 -25.83 7.67
N SER A 335 4.17 -25.08 6.90
CA SER A 335 5.43 -25.58 6.33
C SER A 335 6.37 -24.44 5.93
N SER A 336 7.67 -24.68 6.00
CA SER A 336 8.71 -23.67 5.71
C SER A 336 8.77 -23.23 4.25
N ASP A 337 8.29 -24.06 3.33
CA ASP A 337 8.20 -23.81 1.88
C ASP A 337 6.90 -23.12 1.47
N TRP A 338 5.99 -22.89 2.42
CA TRP A 338 4.71 -22.24 2.18
C TRP A 338 4.71 -20.82 2.72
N TRP A 339 4.22 -19.91 1.87
CA TRP A 339 4.21 -18.50 2.18
C TRP A 339 2.78 -17.96 2.13
N SER A 340 2.36 -17.43 3.28
CA SER A 340 1.25 -16.49 3.39
C SER A 340 1.82 -15.17 3.91
N PHE A 341 1.25 -14.02 3.54
CA PHE A 341 1.78 -12.73 3.93
C PHE A 341 1.35 -12.38 5.35
N ILE A 342 0.04 -12.16 5.56
CA ILE A 342 -0.61 -11.74 6.82
C ILE A 342 -0.12 -10.37 7.33
N ASP A 343 1.14 -10.24 7.72
CA ASP A 343 1.74 -9.01 8.25
C ASP A 343 3.27 -9.05 8.10
N TRP A 344 3.92 -7.88 8.13
CA TRP A 344 5.38 -7.74 8.23
C TRP A 344 5.91 -7.96 9.66
N LYS A 345 5.25 -8.83 10.45
CA LYS A 345 5.64 -9.12 11.82
C LYS A 345 6.60 -10.30 11.86
N ASP A 346 7.84 -10.03 12.28
CA ASP A 346 8.83 -11.07 12.53
C ASP A 346 8.36 -12.05 13.62
N GLY A 347 8.65 -13.34 13.42
CA GLY A 347 8.27 -14.43 14.31
C GLY A 347 6.79 -14.82 14.28
N LEU A 348 5.94 -14.21 13.45
CA LEU A 348 4.52 -14.57 13.34
C LEU A 348 4.34 -15.95 12.68
N ASN A 349 3.74 -16.90 13.40
CA ASN A 349 3.24 -18.15 12.82
C ASN A 349 1.92 -17.90 12.10
N LYS A 350 1.86 -18.28 10.81
CA LYS A 350 0.80 -17.88 9.88
C LYS A 350 -0.29 -18.93 9.66
N GLN A 351 -0.23 -20.09 10.34
CA GLN A 351 -1.21 -21.17 10.16
C GLN A 351 -2.63 -20.73 10.49
N THR A 352 -2.84 -20.24 11.71
CA THR A 352 -4.16 -19.86 12.23
C THR A 352 -4.78 -18.66 11.52
N PRO A 353 -4.08 -17.55 11.25
CA PRO A 353 -4.67 -16.47 10.46
C PRO A 353 -4.98 -16.91 9.01
N SER A 354 -4.18 -17.79 8.41
CA SER A 354 -4.48 -18.34 7.07
C SER A 354 -5.70 -19.26 7.07
N GLN A 355 -5.89 -20.07 8.11
CA GLN A 355 -7.10 -20.87 8.33
C GLN A 355 -8.34 -19.97 8.35
N ALA A 356 -8.26 -18.87 9.11
CA ALA A 356 -9.36 -17.92 9.24
C ALA A 356 -9.64 -17.18 7.92
N ILE A 357 -8.61 -16.79 7.15
CA ILE A 357 -8.78 -16.18 5.82
C ILE A 357 -9.47 -17.16 4.85
N LEU A 358 -9.13 -18.45 4.89
CA LEU A 358 -9.83 -19.47 4.10
C LEU A 358 -11.32 -19.54 4.47
N ILE A 359 -11.64 -19.58 5.76
CA ILE A 359 -13.04 -19.58 6.25
C ILE A 359 -13.78 -18.31 5.78
N TYR A 360 -13.15 -17.14 5.96
CA TYR A 360 -13.68 -15.85 5.54
C TYR A 360 -14.00 -15.81 4.04
N THR A 361 -13.07 -16.27 3.20
CA THR A 361 -13.24 -16.25 1.75
C THR A 361 -14.20 -17.32 1.23
N MET A 362 -14.30 -18.48 1.88
CA MET A 362 -15.37 -19.46 1.59
C MET A 362 -16.75 -18.88 1.85
N LYS A 363 -16.96 -18.16 2.96
CA LYS A 363 -18.24 -17.46 3.23
C LYS A 363 -18.60 -16.50 2.10
N GLN A 364 -17.63 -15.73 1.58
CA GLN A 364 -17.85 -14.83 0.45
C GLN A 364 -18.16 -15.58 -0.86
N ALA A 365 -17.45 -16.66 -1.15
CA ALA A 365 -17.67 -17.45 -2.35
C ALA A 365 -19.02 -18.17 -2.34
N ILE A 366 -19.50 -18.63 -1.19
CA ILE A 366 -20.86 -19.18 -1.05
C ILE A 366 -21.89 -18.14 -1.47
N ARG A 367 -21.75 -16.88 -1.04
CA ARG A 367 -22.65 -15.80 -1.47
C ARG A 367 -22.59 -15.52 -2.96
N LEU A 368 -21.41 -15.60 -3.57
CA LEU A 368 -21.26 -15.48 -5.03
C LEU A 368 -21.90 -16.66 -5.77
N ALA A 369 -21.70 -17.88 -5.28
CA ALA A 369 -22.30 -19.10 -5.82
C ALA A 369 -23.84 -19.04 -5.75
N GLU A 370 -24.40 -18.54 -4.66
CA GLU A 370 -25.84 -18.28 -4.50
C GLU A 370 -26.37 -17.33 -5.58
N VAL A 371 -25.72 -16.18 -5.76
CA VAL A 371 -26.08 -15.18 -6.77
C VAL A 371 -26.08 -15.78 -8.17
N LEU A 372 -25.11 -16.65 -8.46
CA LEU A 372 -24.94 -17.30 -9.76
C LEU A 372 -25.75 -18.60 -9.91
N ALA A 373 -26.45 -19.05 -8.86
CA ALA A 373 -27.10 -20.36 -8.80
C ALA A 373 -26.14 -21.53 -9.17
N ARG A 374 -24.94 -21.50 -8.60
CA ARG A 374 -23.87 -22.48 -8.84
C ARG A 374 -23.98 -23.68 -7.89
N PRO A 375 -23.96 -24.93 -8.40
CA PRO A 375 -24.02 -26.13 -7.55
C PRO A 375 -22.82 -26.29 -6.61
N GLU A 376 -21.70 -25.63 -6.91
CA GLU A 376 -20.50 -25.59 -6.06
C GLU A 376 -20.80 -25.05 -4.65
N LYS A 377 -21.91 -24.31 -4.48
CA LYS A 377 -22.39 -23.78 -3.20
C LYS A 377 -22.48 -24.88 -2.13
N ASP A 378 -23.19 -25.98 -2.41
CA ASP A 378 -23.47 -27.01 -1.39
C ASP A 378 -22.18 -27.70 -0.92
N TRP A 379 -21.24 -27.90 -1.84
CA TRP A 379 -19.92 -28.44 -1.50
C TRP A 379 -19.12 -27.45 -0.64
N LEU A 380 -19.12 -26.16 -0.99
CA LEU A 380 -18.46 -25.11 -0.21
C LEU A 380 -19.03 -24.99 1.20
N GLU A 381 -20.35 -25.13 1.38
CA GLU A 381 -20.98 -25.12 2.70
C GLU A 381 -20.49 -26.29 3.57
N ILE A 382 -20.37 -27.50 3.01
CA ILE A 382 -19.82 -28.67 3.71
C ILE A 382 -18.35 -28.44 4.10
N GLN A 383 -17.53 -27.93 3.17
CA GLN A 383 -16.13 -27.63 3.48
C GLN A 383 -16.02 -26.57 4.56
N LEU A 384 -16.81 -25.49 4.47
CA LEU A 384 -16.86 -24.43 5.47
C LEU A 384 -17.17 -24.97 6.87
N THR A 385 -18.20 -25.82 7.01
CA THR A 385 -18.54 -26.45 8.29
C THR A 385 -17.36 -27.26 8.84
N ASN A 386 -16.77 -28.14 8.03
CA ASN A 386 -15.64 -28.97 8.46
C ASN A 386 -14.41 -28.13 8.88
N THR A 387 -14.11 -27.07 8.13
CA THR A 387 -12.98 -26.17 8.39
C THR A 387 -13.19 -25.34 9.67
N ILE A 388 -14.43 -24.89 9.94
CA ILE A 388 -14.79 -24.21 11.20
C ILE A 388 -14.69 -25.17 12.39
N GLU A 389 -15.27 -26.38 12.28
CA GLU A 389 -15.20 -27.38 13.33
C GLU A 389 -13.75 -27.78 13.65
N GLY A 390 -12.92 -27.94 12.61
CA GLY A 390 -11.49 -28.15 12.77
C GLY A 390 -10.81 -27.01 13.52
N ALA A 391 -11.05 -25.76 13.11
CA ALA A 391 -10.46 -24.58 13.75
C ALA A 391 -10.83 -24.49 15.24
N ILE A 392 -12.10 -24.63 15.60
CA ILE A 392 -12.55 -24.61 17.00
C ILE A 392 -11.94 -25.78 17.77
N LYS A 393 -11.94 -26.99 17.22
CA LYS A 393 -11.45 -28.17 17.94
C LYS A 393 -9.95 -28.18 18.20
N TYR A 394 -9.16 -27.67 17.25
CA TYR A 394 -7.70 -27.84 17.28
C TYR A 394 -6.91 -26.55 17.48
N LEU A 395 -7.48 -25.38 17.18
CA LEU A 395 -6.80 -24.10 17.30
C LEU A 395 -7.29 -23.27 18.49
N TRP A 396 -8.49 -23.50 19.02
CA TRP A 396 -8.94 -22.84 20.24
C TRP A 396 -8.30 -23.46 21.48
N ASP A 397 -7.71 -22.63 22.34
CA ASP A 397 -7.15 -23.03 23.62
C ASP A 397 -8.09 -22.59 24.75
N GLU A 398 -8.78 -23.56 25.38
CA GLU A 398 -9.74 -23.31 26.46
C GLU A 398 -9.12 -22.68 27.72
N GLN A 399 -7.82 -22.88 27.96
CA GLN A 399 -7.14 -22.34 29.13
C GLN A 399 -6.72 -20.89 28.89
N GLN A 400 -6.17 -20.61 27.72
CA GLN A 400 -5.71 -19.27 27.33
C GLN A 400 -6.86 -18.39 26.84
N LYS A 401 -7.99 -18.98 26.44
CA LYS A 401 -9.13 -18.29 25.81
C LYS A 401 -8.72 -17.48 24.57
N PHE A 402 -7.80 -18.06 23.81
CA PHE A 402 -7.27 -17.54 22.55
C PHE A 402 -7.11 -18.66 21.54
N PHE A 403 -7.06 -18.29 20.26
CA PHE A 403 -6.61 -19.19 19.21
C PHE A 403 -5.09 -19.24 19.16
N ILE A 404 -4.54 -20.44 19.13
CA ILE A 404 -3.11 -20.74 19.01
C ILE A 404 -2.72 -21.04 17.56
N SER A 405 -1.44 -20.85 17.21
CA SER A 405 -0.91 -21.01 15.85
C SER A 405 0.40 -21.82 15.85
N GLY A 406 0.47 -22.82 14.97
CA GLY A 406 1.65 -23.67 14.78
C GLY A 406 1.96 -24.61 15.95
N ASP A 407 3.00 -25.42 15.79
CA ASP A 407 3.42 -26.42 16.79
C ASP A 407 3.84 -25.80 18.13
N ASN A 408 4.34 -24.56 18.09
CA ASN A 408 4.72 -23.78 19.28
C ASN A 408 3.51 -23.16 19.99
N ARG A 409 2.28 -23.37 19.50
CA ARG A 409 1.04 -22.86 20.07
C ARG A 409 1.06 -21.33 20.30
N GLN A 410 1.64 -20.59 19.35
CA GLN A 410 1.81 -19.15 19.49
C GLN A 410 0.46 -18.44 19.54
N VAL A 411 0.29 -17.52 20.48
CA VAL A 411 -0.83 -16.57 20.51
C VAL A 411 -0.39 -15.26 19.86
N SER A 412 -1.06 -14.86 18.79
CA SER A 412 -0.77 -13.61 18.07
C SER A 412 -2.02 -12.78 17.84
N TRP A 413 -1.85 -11.46 17.71
CA TRP A 413 -2.93 -10.54 17.37
C TRP A 413 -3.59 -10.92 16.04
N ALA A 414 -2.78 -11.21 15.02
CA ALA A 414 -3.26 -11.58 13.70
C ALA A 414 -4.19 -12.81 13.73
N SER A 415 -3.87 -13.82 14.54
CA SER A 415 -4.72 -15.01 14.70
C SER A 415 -6.10 -14.64 15.23
N GLN A 416 -6.16 -13.81 16.28
CA GLN A 416 -7.44 -13.48 16.93
C GLN A 416 -8.29 -12.59 16.02
N ILE A 417 -7.68 -11.57 15.43
CA ILE A 417 -8.35 -10.61 14.53
C ILE A 417 -8.99 -11.35 13.36
N TRP A 418 -8.22 -12.20 12.66
CA TRP A 418 -8.77 -12.93 11.52
C TRP A 418 -9.84 -13.94 11.91
N MET A 419 -9.74 -14.59 13.08
CA MET A 419 -10.78 -15.49 13.58
C MET A 419 -12.10 -14.76 13.86
N VAL A 420 -12.04 -13.52 14.38
CA VAL A 420 -13.21 -12.66 14.57
C VAL A 420 -13.78 -12.19 13.23
N LEU A 421 -12.94 -11.77 12.28
CA LEU A 421 -13.39 -11.39 10.93
C LEU A 421 -14.03 -12.56 10.17
N ALA A 422 -13.52 -13.78 10.39
CA ALA A 422 -14.08 -15.00 9.86
C ALA A 422 -15.37 -15.43 10.56
N ASP A 423 -15.77 -14.76 11.65
CA ASP A 423 -17.01 -14.97 12.40
C ASP A 423 -17.19 -16.45 12.80
N ILE A 424 -16.20 -16.97 13.53
CA ILE A 424 -16.09 -18.38 13.90
C ILE A 424 -16.75 -18.67 15.25
N LEU A 425 -16.57 -17.78 16.23
CA LEU A 425 -17.26 -17.87 17.51
C LEU A 425 -18.57 -17.08 17.49
N PRO A 426 -19.51 -17.35 18.40
CA PRO A 426 -20.67 -16.49 18.63
C PRO A 426 -20.27 -15.04 18.92
N PHE A 427 -21.18 -14.10 18.62
CA PHE A 427 -20.93 -12.66 18.76
C PHE A 427 -20.35 -12.24 20.12
N GLU A 428 -20.94 -12.67 21.22
CA GLU A 428 -20.47 -12.32 22.57
C GLU A 428 -19.07 -12.88 22.87
N GLU A 429 -18.77 -14.09 22.39
CA GLU A 429 -17.44 -14.69 22.54
C GLU A 429 -16.38 -13.98 21.70
N ASN A 430 -16.71 -13.57 20.46
CA ASN A 430 -15.83 -12.72 19.65
C ASN A 430 -15.58 -11.36 20.33
N LYS A 431 -16.62 -10.76 20.94
CA LYS A 431 -16.48 -9.51 21.68
C LYS A 431 -15.57 -9.66 22.89
N GLU A 432 -15.76 -10.72 23.68
CA GLU A 432 -14.88 -11.05 24.80
C GLU A 432 -13.44 -11.30 24.34
N LEU A 433 -13.25 -12.02 23.22
CA LEU A 433 -11.94 -12.28 22.62
C LEU A 433 -11.22 -10.97 22.23
N MET A 434 -11.90 -10.04 21.56
CA MET A 434 -11.31 -8.75 21.19
C MET A 434 -10.98 -7.88 22.42
N ASN A 435 -11.85 -7.90 23.43
CA ASN A 435 -11.60 -7.16 24.68
C ASN A 435 -10.40 -7.72 25.43
N ARG A 436 -10.30 -9.06 25.53
CA ARG A 436 -9.15 -9.75 26.11
C ARG A 436 -7.87 -9.46 25.33
N LEU A 437 -7.92 -9.44 23.99
CA LEU A 437 -6.76 -9.12 23.16
C LEU A 437 -6.18 -7.73 23.50
N LEU A 438 -7.04 -6.73 23.68
CA LEU A 438 -6.64 -5.36 24.03
C LEU A 438 -6.10 -5.25 25.47
N GLU A 439 -6.55 -6.11 26.38
CA GLU A 439 -6.12 -6.15 27.77
C GLU A 439 -4.79 -6.90 27.93
N ASP A 440 -4.73 -8.15 27.47
CA ASP A 440 -3.60 -9.07 27.68
C ASP A 440 -2.41 -8.75 26.77
N LYS A 441 -2.66 -8.19 25.58
CA LYS A 441 -1.65 -7.78 24.58
C LYS A 441 -0.56 -8.83 24.35
N PRO A 442 -0.88 -9.96 23.69
CA PRO A 442 0.10 -10.99 23.34
C PRO A 442 1.35 -10.41 22.65
N GLU A 443 2.51 -10.99 22.93
CA GLU A 443 3.83 -10.49 22.48
C GLU A 443 3.94 -10.34 20.96
N CYS A 444 3.33 -11.27 20.20
CA CYS A 444 3.26 -11.20 18.74
C CYS A 444 2.17 -10.20 18.30
N GLY A 445 2.51 -8.90 18.40
CA GLY A 445 1.70 -7.76 17.98
C GLY A 445 1.61 -7.53 16.47
N LEU A 446 1.19 -6.34 16.08
CA LEU A 446 1.03 -5.91 14.68
C LEU A 446 2.23 -5.07 14.22
N ALA A 447 2.53 -5.08 12.93
CA ALA A 447 3.64 -4.31 12.34
C ALA A 447 3.19 -3.27 11.29
N THR A 448 2.02 -3.45 10.68
CA THR A 448 1.60 -2.64 9.53
C THR A 448 0.22 -2.02 9.70
N PRO A 449 -0.02 -0.84 9.09
CA PRO A 449 -1.37 -0.29 8.94
C PRO A 449 -2.33 -1.27 8.24
N TYR A 450 -1.82 -2.13 7.36
CA TYR A 450 -2.58 -3.22 6.74
C TYR A 450 -3.24 -4.12 7.78
N MET A 451 -2.54 -4.58 8.82
CA MET A 451 -3.18 -5.35 9.88
C MET A 451 -3.98 -4.50 10.88
N TYR A 452 -3.61 -3.23 11.08
CA TYR A 452 -4.44 -2.33 11.88
C TYR A 452 -5.81 -2.07 11.26
N HIS A 453 -5.94 -2.07 9.92
CA HIS A 453 -7.24 -2.06 9.25
C HIS A 453 -8.15 -3.18 9.77
N HIS A 454 -7.62 -4.42 9.76
CA HIS A 454 -8.33 -5.62 10.18
C HIS A 454 -8.68 -5.59 11.68
N LEU A 455 -7.78 -5.06 12.52
CA LEU A 455 -8.06 -4.84 13.95
C LEU A 455 -9.26 -3.89 14.15
N VAL A 456 -9.25 -2.74 13.46
CA VAL A 456 -10.32 -1.75 13.58
C VAL A 456 -11.64 -2.31 13.04
N GLU A 457 -11.62 -3.01 11.91
CA GLU A 457 -12.81 -3.67 11.36
C GLU A 457 -13.36 -4.73 12.33
N ALA A 458 -12.51 -5.58 12.91
CA ALA A 458 -12.92 -6.59 13.90
C ALA A 458 -13.59 -5.95 15.13
N LEU A 459 -13.04 -4.84 15.66
CA LEU A 459 -13.65 -4.09 16.76
C LEU A 459 -15.02 -3.54 16.39
N ILE A 460 -15.19 -3.02 15.17
CA ILE A 460 -16.48 -2.51 14.69
C ILE A 460 -17.51 -3.65 14.58
N LEU A 461 -17.11 -4.81 14.08
CA LEU A 461 -18.00 -5.97 13.89
C LEU A 461 -18.49 -6.57 15.22
N VAL A 462 -17.75 -6.40 16.32
CA VAL A 462 -18.17 -6.80 17.67
C VAL A 462 -18.79 -5.66 18.49
N ASP A 463 -19.19 -4.58 17.81
CA ASP A 463 -19.84 -3.38 18.38
C ASP A 463 -18.99 -2.62 19.42
N GLU A 464 -17.66 -2.67 19.28
CA GLU A 464 -16.69 -1.92 20.10
C GLU A 464 -16.22 -0.65 19.35
N LYS A 465 -17.19 0.13 18.83
CA LYS A 465 -16.91 1.30 17.95
C LYS A 465 -16.08 2.38 18.61
N GLU A 466 -16.27 2.65 19.90
CA GLU A 466 -15.47 3.66 20.62
C GLU A 466 -13.99 3.26 20.70
N LYS A 467 -13.71 1.96 20.89
CA LYS A 467 -12.35 1.42 20.87
C LYS A 467 -11.77 1.44 19.45
N ALA A 468 -12.57 1.14 18.44
CA ALA A 468 -12.18 1.27 17.03
C ALA A 468 -11.76 2.71 16.68
N ILE A 469 -12.56 3.71 17.07
CA ILE A 469 -12.26 5.14 16.88
C ILE A 469 -10.99 5.54 17.64
N SER A 470 -10.86 5.08 18.89
CA SER A 470 -9.67 5.37 19.71
C SER A 470 -8.41 4.80 19.07
N MET A 471 -8.48 3.58 18.52
CA MET A 471 -7.36 2.97 17.81
C MET A 471 -7.02 3.73 16.51
N MET A 472 -8.02 4.16 15.75
CA MET A 472 -7.77 4.97 14.55
C MET A 472 -7.06 6.28 14.87
N LYS A 473 -7.51 6.99 15.91
CA LYS A 473 -6.88 8.24 16.35
C LYS A 473 -5.47 8.03 16.88
N LEU A 474 -5.24 6.97 17.64
CA LEU A 474 -3.91 6.66 18.15
C LEU A 474 -2.92 6.37 17.01
N TYR A 475 -3.32 5.53 16.06
CA TYR A 475 -2.41 5.02 15.05
C TYR A 475 -2.29 5.94 13.83
N TRP A 476 -3.41 6.27 13.17
CA TRP A 476 -3.39 7.17 12.01
C TRP A 476 -3.32 8.64 12.40
N GLY A 477 -3.91 9.03 13.54
CA GLY A 477 -3.69 10.36 14.09
C GLY A 477 -2.23 10.58 14.50
N GLY A 478 -1.56 9.54 15.01
CA GLY A 478 -0.11 9.54 15.27
C GLY A 478 0.71 9.86 14.03
N MET A 479 0.48 9.18 12.89
CA MET A 479 1.15 9.51 11.62
C MET A 479 0.91 10.97 11.21
N ILE A 480 -0.30 11.48 11.37
CA ILE A 480 -0.64 12.88 11.06
C ILE A 480 0.08 13.87 11.98
N GLU A 481 0.22 13.54 13.27
CA GLU A 481 0.98 14.34 14.23
C GLU A 481 2.49 14.30 13.95
N ASP A 482 2.98 13.18 13.41
CA ASP A 482 4.33 13.02 12.89
C ASP A 482 4.54 13.64 11.50
N GLY A 483 3.53 14.31 10.93
CA GLY A 483 3.66 15.13 9.71
C GLY A 483 3.25 14.47 8.40
N ALA A 484 2.51 13.37 8.44
CA ALA A 484 2.03 12.66 7.25
C ALA A 484 1.06 13.49 6.38
N ASP A 485 1.43 13.74 5.12
CA ASP A 485 0.52 14.23 4.07
C ASP A 485 -0.29 13.08 3.42
N THR A 486 0.31 11.89 3.41
CA THR A 486 -0.26 10.60 2.98
C THR A 486 0.13 9.53 4.00
N PHE A 487 -0.64 8.45 4.09
CA PHE A 487 -0.36 7.38 5.04
C PHE A 487 0.71 6.42 4.53
N TRP A 488 1.53 5.99 5.49
CA TRP A 488 2.78 5.28 5.22
C TRP A 488 2.56 3.79 5.12
N GLU A 489 3.44 3.10 4.42
CA GLU A 489 3.47 1.64 4.33
C GLU A 489 3.66 0.99 5.71
N LEU A 490 4.48 1.62 6.54
CA LEU A 490 4.96 1.10 7.82
C LEU A 490 4.88 2.23 8.85
N TYR A 491 4.41 1.90 10.04
CA TYR A 491 4.40 2.83 11.16
C TYR A 491 4.45 2.06 12.48
N ASP A 492 5.54 2.27 13.23
CA ASP A 492 5.66 1.83 14.61
C ASP A 492 5.76 3.07 15.51
N PRO A 493 4.70 3.40 16.28
CA PRO A 493 4.73 4.52 17.22
C PRO A 493 5.86 4.45 18.26
N GLY A 494 6.35 3.24 18.57
CA GLY A 494 7.45 3.00 19.49
C GLY A 494 8.83 3.05 18.83
N ASN A 495 8.90 2.91 17.50
CA ASN A 495 10.13 2.97 16.72
C ASN A 495 9.91 3.76 15.42
N LYS A 496 10.12 5.08 15.51
CA LYS A 496 9.96 6.03 14.41
C LYS A 496 10.87 5.78 13.20
N ASN A 497 11.87 4.90 13.30
CA ASN A 497 12.80 4.55 12.22
C ASN A 497 12.60 3.10 11.73
N PHE A 498 11.46 2.47 12.05
CA PHE A 498 11.22 1.08 11.70
C PHE A 498 11.20 0.89 10.17
N SER A 499 12.01 -0.06 9.70
CA SER A 499 11.97 -0.55 8.33
C SER A 499 12.30 -2.05 8.29
N PRO A 500 11.46 -2.90 7.67
CA PRO A 500 11.79 -4.28 7.37
C PRO A 500 12.77 -4.39 6.19
N TYR A 501 13.12 -3.27 5.54
CA TYR A 501 13.96 -3.21 4.35
C TYR A 501 15.43 -2.91 4.64
N GLY A 502 15.75 -2.58 5.89
CA GLY A 502 17.09 -2.19 6.35
C GLY A 502 17.26 -0.68 6.51
N SER A 503 16.42 0.13 5.87
CA SER A 503 16.47 1.60 5.95
C SER A 503 15.10 2.23 5.70
N ASP A 504 14.77 3.24 6.49
CA ASP A 504 13.58 4.07 6.36
C ASP A 504 13.58 4.98 5.11
N LEU A 505 14.73 5.19 4.47
CA LEU A 505 14.83 5.90 3.18
C LEU A 505 14.01 5.23 2.06
N ILE A 506 13.91 3.89 2.10
CA ILE A 506 13.25 3.11 1.03
C ILE A 506 11.80 2.72 1.37
N ASN A 507 11.34 3.01 2.59
CA ASN A 507 9.93 2.88 2.94
C ASN A 507 9.07 3.75 2.00
N SER A 508 7.86 3.30 1.68
CA SER A 508 6.90 4.15 0.97
C SER A 508 6.12 5.01 1.96
N TYR A 509 6.18 6.33 1.81
CA TYR A 509 5.40 7.27 2.63
C TYR A 509 4.05 7.65 2.00
N CYS A 510 3.71 7.04 0.87
CA CYS A 510 2.35 6.98 0.36
C CYS A 510 2.05 5.53 -0.01
N HIS A 511 1.24 4.85 0.80
CA HIS A 511 0.91 3.43 0.57
C HIS A 511 -0.57 3.15 0.83
N ALA A 512 -1.28 2.70 -0.21
CA ALA A 512 -2.74 2.75 -0.18
C ALA A 512 -3.40 1.64 0.63
N TRP A 513 -2.69 0.60 1.06
CA TRP A 513 -3.23 -0.31 2.09
C TRP A 513 -3.53 0.41 3.43
N SER A 514 -2.96 1.60 3.65
CA SER A 514 -3.07 2.40 4.87
C SER A 514 -4.19 3.43 4.79
N CYS A 515 -4.86 3.56 3.64
CA CYS A 515 -5.90 4.56 3.41
C CYS A 515 -7.30 4.12 3.86
N THR A 516 -7.45 2.92 4.40
CA THR A 516 -8.76 2.36 4.73
C THR A 516 -9.56 3.04 5.85
N PRO A 517 -9.03 3.95 6.70
CA PRO A 517 -9.89 4.70 7.61
C PRO A 517 -11.03 5.46 6.92
N THR A 518 -10.82 5.96 5.68
CA THR A 518 -11.92 6.59 4.93
C THR A 518 -13.10 5.63 4.72
N TYR A 519 -12.82 4.38 4.36
CA TYR A 519 -13.82 3.33 4.22
C TYR A 519 -14.49 3.02 5.55
N LEU A 520 -13.70 2.80 6.62
CA LEU A 520 -14.21 2.42 7.92
C LEU A 520 -15.14 3.51 8.51
N ILE A 521 -14.72 4.78 8.45
CA ILE A 521 -15.51 5.91 8.93
C ILE A 521 -16.80 6.05 8.11
N ARG A 522 -16.71 6.05 6.77
CA ARG A 522 -17.84 6.32 5.88
C ARG A 522 -18.86 5.19 5.85
N LYS A 523 -18.41 3.94 5.74
CA LYS A 523 -19.29 2.76 5.65
C LYS A 523 -20.01 2.48 6.96
N TYR A 524 -19.29 2.54 8.09
CA TYR A 524 -19.84 2.17 9.40
C TYR A 524 -20.43 3.36 10.18
N LYS A 525 -20.32 4.58 9.62
CA LYS A 525 -20.81 5.83 10.23
C LYS A 525 -20.31 5.97 11.67
N LEU A 526 -18.99 5.83 11.80
CA LEU A 526 -18.28 5.96 13.07
C LEU A 526 -18.34 7.38 13.62
#